data_AF-A0AAQ4F371-F1
#
_entry.id   AF-A0AAQ4F371-F1
#
_cell.length_a   1.000
_cell.length_b   1.000
_cell.length_c   1.000
_cell.angle_alpha   90.00
_cell.angle_beta   90.00
_cell.angle_gamma   90.00
#
_symmetry.space_group_name_H-M   'P 1'
#
loop_
_entity.id
_entity.type
_entity.pdbx_description
1 polymer ?
#
loop_
_entity_poly.entity_id
_entity_poly.type
_entity_poly.pdbx_seq_one_letter_code
_entity_poly.pdbx_strand_id
1 'polypeptide(L)'
;MVALPEPRFNALVFIALVKPYRFLYDNKERDYKDIEMKKRHWAMIGKQMGITGKVAAKKFANLKDRWRRLKNLVEASKKPGAEDLPNITWRYYDVLDDMLSKDRQGT
;
A
#
# COMPACT_ATOMS: atom_id res chain seq x y z
N MET A 1 27.02 13.58 -20.84
CA MET A 1 25.77 13.66 -20.05
C MET A 1 25.57 12.32 -19.38
N VAL A 2 25.78 12.22 -18.07
CA VAL A 2 25.61 10.95 -17.34
C VAL A 2 24.12 10.72 -17.17
N ALA A 3 23.58 9.67 -17.80
CA ALA A 3 22.25 9.18 -17.48
C ALA A 3 22.25 8.78 -16.00
N LEU A 4 21.61 9.58 -15.15
CA LEU A 4 21.35 9.22 -13.77
C LEU A 4 20.62 7.87 -13.79
N PRO A 5 21.06 6.86 -13.03
CA PRO A 5 20.36 5.58 -12.98
C PRO A 5 18.91 5.87 -12.63
N GLU A 6 17.98 5.36 -13.45
CA GLU A 6 16.56 5.56 -13.25
C GLU A 6 16.21 5.39 -11.76
N PRO A 7 15.49 6.33 -11.14
CA PRO A 7 15.23 6.28 -9.71
C PRO A 7 14.55 4.95 -9.42
N ARG A 8 15.28 4.04 -8.75
CA ARG A 8 14.75 2.75 -8.31
C ARG A 8 13.46 3.04 -7.57
N PHE A 9 12.35 2.46 -8.05
CA PHE A 9 11.02 2.73 -7.50
C PHE A 9 11.05 2.59 -5.97
N ASN A 10 10.87 3.72 -5.28
CA ASN A 10 11.02 3.77 -3.84
C ASN A 10 9.65 3.55 -3.19
N ALA A 11 9.35 2.30 -2.83
CA ALA A 11 8.03 1.94 -2.32
C ALA A 11 7.68 2.67 -1.01
N LEU A 12 8.65 3.06 -0.18
CA LEU A 12 8.40 3.87 1.02
C LEU A 12 7.83 5.24 0.66
N VAL A 13 8.48 5.95 -0.26
CA VAL A 13 8.03 7.26 -0.76
C VAL A 13 6.66 7.10 -1.42
N PHE A 14 6.46 6.02 -2.19
CA PHE A 14 5.18 5.74 -2.81
C PHE A 14 4.05 5.60 -1.79
N ILE A 15 4.27 4.80 -0.74
CA ILE A 15 3.27 4.58 0.31
C ILE A 15 3.01 5.90 1.05
N ALA A 16 4.04 6.69 1.34
CA ALA A 16 3.88 8.01 1.96
C ALA A 16 3.05 8.98 1.10
N LEU A 17 3.21 8.95 -0.22
CA LEU A 17 2.39 9.73 -1.15
C LEU A 17 0.94 9.26 -1.22
N VAL A 18 0.69 7.94 -1.10
CA VAL A 18 -0.68 7.39 -1.10
C VAL A 18 -1.36 7.58 0.26
N LYS A 19 -0.61 7.56 1.37
CA LYS A 19 -1.08 7.70 2.76
C LYS A 19 -2.13 8.79 2.98
N PRO A 20 -1.93 10.06 2.54
CA PRO A 20 -2.93 11.12 2.72
C PRO A 20 -4.23 10.89 1.94
N TYR A 21 -4.20 10.15 0.83
CA TYR A 21 -5.34 9.94 -0.04
C TYR A 21 -6.12 8.67 0.31
N ARG A 22 -6.82 8.67 1.45
CA ARG A 22 -7.59 7.51 1.96
C ARG A 22 -8.61 6.99 0.96
N PHE A 23 -9.31 7.87 0.24
CA PHE A 23 -10.27 7.49 -0.81
C PHE A 23 -9.67 6.60 -1.94
N LEU A 24 -8.35 6.52 -2.09
CA LEU A 24 -7.70 5.61 -3.05
C LEU A 24 -7.78 4.14 -2.62
N TYR A 25 -7.81 3.86 -1.32
CA TYR A 25 -7.68 2.51 -0.77
C TYR A 25 -8.73 2.14 0.28
N ASP A 26 -9.42 3.13 0.84
CA ASP A 26 -10.45 3.00 1.86
C ASP A 26 -11.83 3.09 1.21
N ASN A 27 -12.61 2.02 1.36
CA ASN A 27 -13.96 1.88 0.80
C ASN A 27 -15.05 2.55 1.63
N LYS A 28 -14.74 3.09 2.82
CA LYS A 28 -15.68 3.81 3.68
C LYS A 28 -15.80 5.29 3.30
N GLU A 29 -14.85 5.82 2.53
CA GLU A 29 -14.93 7.19 2.01
C GLU A 29 -16.04 7.34 0.97
N ARG A 30 -16.83 8.41 1.07
CA ARG A 30 -17.93 8.71 0.12
C ARG A 30 -17.41 8.85 -1.31
N ASP A 31 -16.23 9.44 -1.47
CA ASP A 31 -15.54 9.65 -2.76
C ASP A 31 -14.86 8.37 -3.29
N TYR A 32 -14.96 7.23 -2.59
CA TYR A 32 -14.44 5.96 -3.10
C TYR A 32 -15.17 5.51 -4.39
N LYS A 33 -16.42 5.94 -4.59
CA LYS A 33 -17.16 5.66 -5.84
C LYS A 33 -16.63 6.47 -7.04
N ASP A 34 -15.87 7.54 -6.81
CA ASP A 34 -15.33 8.39 -7.89
C ASP A 34 -14.09 7.78 -8.53
N ILE A 35 -14.34 6.88 -9.49
CA ILE A 35 -13.30 6.22 -10.30
C ILE A 35 -12.42 7.25 -11.01
N GLU A 36 -12.99 8.36 -11.47
CA GLU A 36 -12.26 9.41 -12.18
C GLU A 36 -11.30 10.17 -11.25
N MET A 37 -11.76 10.50 -10.03
CA MET A 37 -10.93 11.15 -9.01
C MET A 37 -9.76 10.26 -8.59
N LYS A 38 -10.01 8.95 -8.42
CA LYS A 38 -8.96 7.95 -8.20
C LYS A 38 -7.95 7.91 -9.33
N LYS A 39 -8.41 7.84 -10.58
CA LYS A 39 -7.52 7.83 -11.76
C LYS A 39 -6.65 9.08 -11.81
N ARG A 40 -7.22 10.27 -11.56
CA ARG A 40 -6.48 11.53 -11.53
C ARG A 40 -5.40 11.53 -10.45
N HIS A 41 -5.73 11.09 -9.24
CA HIS A 41 -4.76 11.01 -8.14
C HIS A 41 -3.68 9.96 -8.39
N TRP A 42 -4.04 8.77 -8.89
CA TRP A 42 -3.06 7.78 -9.30
C TRP A 42 -2.14 8.33 -10.38
N ALA A 43 -2.66 9.09 -11.35
CA ALA A 43 -1.85 9.75 -12.37
C ALA A 43 -0.91 10.81 -11.77
N MET A 44 -1.34 11.59 -10.78
CA MET A 44 -0.49 12.55 -10.07
C MET A 44 0.64 11.86 -9.30
N ILE A 45 0.32 10.85 -8.49
CA ILE A 45 1.31 10.06 -7.73
C ILE A 45 2.27 9.35 -8.69
N GLY A 46 1.73 8.80 -9.77
CA GLY A 46 2.52 8.19 -10.83
C GLY A 46 3.52 9.19 -11.43
N LYS A 47 3.05 10.39 -11.81
CA LYS A 47 3.90 11.45 -12.38
C LYS A 47 5.04 11.83 -11.44
N GLN A 48 4.80 11.94 -10.13
CA GLN A 48 5.84 12.21 -9.13
C GLN A 48 6.89 11.09 -9.06
N MET A 49 6.47 9.85 -9.30
CA MET A 49 7.33 8.67 -9.28
C MET A 49 7.90 8.30 -10.65
N GLY A 50 7.65 9.10 -11.69
CA GLY A 50 8.06 8.78 -13.07
C GLY A 50 7.34 7.60 -13.70
N ILE A 51 6.15 7.23 -13.23
CA ILE A 51 5.36 6.10 -13.73
C ILE A 51 3.93 6.52 -14.13
N THR A 52 3.24 5.73 -14.94
CA THR A 52 1.83 5.98 -15.26
C THR A 52 0.94 5.69 -14.05
N GLY A 53 -0.16 6.42 -13.88
CA GLY A 53 -1.12 6.15 -12.80
C GLY A 53 -1.67 4.72 -12.76
N LYS A 54 -1.83 4.07 -13.92
CA LYS A 54 -2.16 2.63 -13.98
C LYS A 54 -1.10 1.76 -13.31
N VAL A 55 0.18 2.07 -13.52
CA VAL A 55 1.31 1.34 -12.93
C VAL A 55 1.39 1.63 -11.43
N ALA A 56 1.15 2.87 -11.01
CA ALA A 56 1.05 3.24 -9.60
C ALA A 56 -0.05 2.42 -8.89
N ALA A 57 -1.28 2.42 -9.42
CA ALA A 57 -2.37 1.64 -8.87
C ALA A 57 -2.04 0.15 -8.78
N LYS A 58 -1.43 -0.43 -9.83
CA LYS A 58 -1.01 -1.84 -9.85
C LYS A 58 0.09 -2.13 -8.81
N LYS A 59 1.07 -1.24 -8.65
CA LYS A 59 2.12 -1.38 -7.63
C LYS A 59 1.55 -1.31 -6.22
N PHE A 60 0.62 -0.39 -5.96
CA PHE A 60 -0.07 -0.32 -4.67
C PHE A 60 -0.90 -1.58 -4.39
N ALA A 61 -1.60 -2.09 -5.40
CA ALA A 61 -2.36 -3.33 -5.28
C ALA A 61 -1.45 -4.52 -4.91
N ASN A 62 -0.29 -4.66 -5.57
CA ASN A 62 0.69 -5.69 -5.23
C ASN A 62 1.25 -5.52 -3.80
N LEU A 63 1.51 -4.29 -3.37
CA LEU A 63 1.97 -4.01 -2.01
C LEU A 63 0.92 -4.45 -0.97
N LYS A 64 -0.34 -4.08 -1.21
CA LYS A 64 -1.47 -4.44 -0.35
C LYS A 64 -1.73 -5.94 -0.32
N ASP A 65 -1.63 -6.63 -1.47
CA ASP A 65 -1.77 -8.08 -1.56
C ASP A 65 -0.73 -8.78 -0.67
N ARG A 66 0.54 -8.38 -0.80
CA ARG A 66 1.62 -8.95 0.00
C ARG A 66 1.45 -8.66 1.49
N TRP A 67 1.06 -7.45 1.88
CA TRP A 67 0.72 -7.13 3.27
C TRP A 67 -0.42 -8.00 3.78
N ARG A 68 -1.49 -8.18 3.00
CA ARG A 68 -2.65 -9.00 3.40
C ARG A 68 -2.24 -10.47 3.63
N ARG A 69 -1.38 -11.03 2.78
CA ARG A 69 -0.82 -12.37 2.98
C ARG A 69 -0.01 -12.48 4.26
N LEU A 70 0.88 -11.52 4.51
CA LEU A 70 1.70 -11.47 5.72
C LEU A 70 0.84 -11.32 6.98
N LYS A 71 -0.17 -10.45 6.94
CA LYS A 71 -1.13 -10.27 8.03
C LYS A 71 -1.91 -11.54 8.31
N ASN A 72 -2.44 -12.20 7.27
CA ASN A 72 -3.14 -13.47 7.42
C ASN A 72 -2.24 -14.57 7.99
N LEU A 73 -0.95 -14.60 7.62
CA LEU A 73 0.03 -15.52 8.21
C LEU A 73 0.24 -15.23 9.69
N VAL A 74 0.40 -13.97 10.09
CA VAL A 74 0.52 -13.58 11.51
C VAL A 74 -0.75 -13.95 12.29
N GLU A 75 -1.92 -13.66 11.75
CA GLU A 75 -3.21 -13.99 12.39
C GLU A 75 -3.42 -15.51 12.50
N ALA A 76 -2.99 -16.28 11.50
CA ALA A 76 -3.00 -17.74 11.54
C ALA A 76 -2.04 -18.29 12.60
N SER A 77 -0.83 -17.73 12.71
CA SER A 77 0.17 -18.10 13.72
C SER A 77 -0.15 -17.60 15.14
N LYS A 78 -1.09 -16.66 15.29
CA LYS A 78 -1.55 -16.19 16.61
C LYS A 78 -2.62 -17.11 17.21
N LYS A 79 -3.11 -18.11 16.47
CA LYS A 79 -4.07 -19.10 16.97
C LYS A 79 -3.38 -20.08 17.92
N PRO A 80 -4.07 -20.52 19.00
CA PRO A 80 -3.50 -21.47 19.94
C PRO A 80 -3.20 -22.79 19.22
N GLY A 81 -1.92 -23.16 19.14
CA GLY A 81 -1.43 -24.34 18.42
C GLY A 81 -0.43 -24.08 17.29
N ALA A 82 -0.11 -22.81 16.99
CA ALA A 82 0.98 -22.48 16.08
C ALA A 82 2.29 -22.23 16.87
N GLU A 83 3.35 -22.91 16.45
CA GLU A 83 4.60 -23.01 17.22
C GLU A 83 5.59 -21.86 16.96
N ASP A 84 5.39 -21.03 15.93
CA ASP A 84 6.27 -19.87 15.67
C ASP A 84 5.56 -18.73 14.91
N LEU A 85 5.88 -17.49 15.29
CA LEU A 85 5.44 -16.30 14.55
C LEU A 85 6.26 -16.17 13.26
N PRO A 86 5.65 -15.95 12.10
CA PRO A 86 6.39 -15.78 10.87
C PRO A 86 7.26 -14.52 10.99
N ASN A 87 8.56 -14.68 10.82
CA ASN A 87 9.48 -13.54 10.83
C ASN A 87 9.24 -12.65 9.61
N ILE A 88 8.43 -11.60 9.77
CA ILE A 88 8.14 -10.66 8.69
C ILE A 88 9.36 -9.76 8.47
N THR A 89 10.22 -10.16 7.53
CA THR A 89 11.40 -9.40 7.11
C THR A 89 11.08 -8.25 6.14
N TRP A 90 9.81 -8.05 5.81
CA TRP A 90 9.42 -7.07 4.80
C TRP A 90 9.36 -5.67 5.39
N ARG A 91 10.36 -4.82 5.08
CA ARG A 91 10.52 -3.46 5.63
C ARG A 91 9.34 -2.50 5.36
N TYR A 92 8.48 -2.83 4.38
CA TYR A 92 7.27 -2.05 4.08
C TYR A 92 6.05 -2.53 4.85
N TYR A 93 6.14 -3.68 5.53
CA TYR A 93 5.03 -4.25 6.29
C TYR A 93 4.58 -3.30 7.39
N ASP A 94 5.51 -2.79 8.21
CA ASP A 94 5.21 -1.88 9.32
C ASP A 94 4.52 -0.60 8.83
N VAL A 95 5.04 0.01 7.76
CA VAL A 95 4.47 1.22 7.16
C VAL A 95 3.08 0.97 6.55
N LEU A 96 2.88 -0.16 5.87
CA LEU A 96 1.58 -0.55 5.35
C LEU A 96 0.61 -0.93 6.47
N ASP A 97 1.10 -1.53 7.54
CA ASP A 97 0.29 -1.87 8.70
C ASP A 97 -0.19 -0.60 9.41
N ASP A 98 0.68 0.36 9.72
CA ASP A 98 0.27 1.67 10.25
C ASP A 98 -0.76 2.37 9.35
N MET A 99 -0.56 2.30 8.04
CA MET A 99 -1.44 2.93 7.06
C MET A 99 -2.80 2.21 6.92
N LEU A 100 -2.83 0.88 6.95
CA LEU A 100 -4.00 0.05 6.60
C LEU A 100 -4.69 -0.58 7.82
N SER A 101 -4.03 -0.71 8.97
CA SER A 101 -4.61 -1.25 10.21
C SER A 101 -5.61 -0.30 10.88
N LYS A 102 -5.83 0.91 10.35
CA LYS A 102 -6.90 1.81 10.81
C LYS A 102 -8.32 1.31 10.55
N ASP A 103 -8.51 0.15 9.93
CA ASP A 103 -9.80 -0.55 9.82
C ASP A 103 -10.23 -1.28 11.11
N ARG A 104 -9.82 -0.79 12.30
CA ARG A 104 -10.25 -1.36 13.59
C ARG A 104 -10.66 -0.32 14.63
N GLN A 105 -11.18 0.83 14.19
CA GLN A 105 -12.07 1.65 15.01
C GLN A 105 -13.30 2.04 14.19
N GLY A 106 -14.31 1.19 14.31
CA GLY A 106 -15.69 1.43 13.89
C GLY A 106 -16.52 0.45 14.69
N THR A 107 -17.08 0.97 15.78
CA THR A 107 -18.04 0.41 16.73
C THR A 107 -18.97 -0.65 16.17
#